data_AF-A0A1I1NB95-F1
#
_entry.id   AF-A0A1I1NB95-F1
#
_cell.length_a   1.000
_cell.length_b   1.000
_cell.length_c   1.000
_cell.angle_alpha   90.00
_cell.angle_beta   90.00
_cell.angle_gamma   90.00
#
_symmetry.space_group_name_H-M   'P 1'
#
loop_
_entity.id
_entity.type
_entity.pdbx_description
1 polymer ?
#
loop_
_entity_poly.entity_id
_entity_poly.type
_entity_poly.pdbx_seq_one_letter_code
_entity_poly.pdbx_strand_id
1 'polypeptide(L)'
;MQSVGLLHLAHVDTRPGGHGPFAPPSDWSGDEAAYRVLMRERYCHPGLSQQMVVTARRYRDEAAMAEPIRFEGPWADEARRILEAL
;
A
#
# COMPACT_ATOMS: atom_id res chain seq x y z
N MET A 1 -9.59 15.04 -13.97
CA MET A 1 -10.43 14.57 -12.86
C MET A 1 -9.59 13.65 -12.00
N GLN A 2 -9.13 14.10 -10.84
CA GLN A 2 -8.50 13.21 -9.86
C GLN A 2 -9.64 12.49 -9.13
N SER A 3 -9.81 11.20 -9.41
CA SER A 3 -10.74 10.35 -8.69
C SER A 3 -10.32 10.31 -7.22
N VAL A 4 -11.25 10.65 -6.31
CA VAL A 4 -11.08 10.42 -4.88
C VAL A 4 -10.82 8.93 -4.71
N GLY A 5 -9.58 8.58 -4.40
CA GLY A 5 -9.14 7.19 -4.28
C GLY A 5 -9.90 6.52 -3.15
N LEU A 6 -10.86 5.67 -3.48
CA LEU A 6 -11.55 4.83 -2.51
C LEU A 6 -10.50 3.90 -1.89
N LEU A 7 -10.25 4.07 -0.59
CA LEU A 7 -9.33 3.21 0.13
C LEU A 7 -10.00 1.85 0.37
N HIS A 8 -9.66 0.86 -0.45
CA HIS A 8 -10.13 -0.50 -0.24
C HIS A 8 -9.27 -1.18 0.83
N LEU A 9 -9.64 -0.99 2.10
CA LEU A 9 -8.84 -1.43 3.25
C LEU A 9 -8.65 -2.95 3.38
N ALA A 10 -9.44 -3.76 2.65
CA ALA A 10 -9.28 -5.21 2.60
C ALA A 10 -8.29 -5.68 1.53
N HIS A 11 -7.77 -4.77 0.70
CA HIS A 11 -6.93 -5.11 -0.44
C HIS A 11 -5.79 -4.11 -0.62
N VAL A 12 -4.57 -4.62 -0.68
CA VAL A 12 -3.37 -3.87 -0.99
C VAL A 12 -2.92 -4.27 -2.39
N ASP A 13 -3.23 -3.43 -3.38
CA ASP A 13 -2.74 -3.58 -4.74
C ASP A 13 -1.34 -2.97 -4.86
N THR A 14 -0.43 -3.74 -5.43
CA THR A 14 0.97 -3.36 -5.67
C THR A 14 1.35 -3.45 -7.15
N ARG A 15 0.40 -3.68 -8.05
CA ARG A 15 0.66 -3.66 -9.50
C ARG A 15 0.98 -2.23 -9.96
N PRO A 16 1.95 -2.04 -10.88
CA PRO A 16 2.10 -0.79 -11.61
C PRO A 16 0.75 -0.32 -12.20
N GLY A 17 0.36 0.91 -11.91
CA GLY A 17 -0.91 1.50 -12.37
C GLY A 17 -2.14 1.05 -11.59
N GLY A 18 -1.96 0.23 -10.54
CA GLY A 18 -3.02 -0.16 -9.62
C GLY A 18 -3.50 0.99 -8.74
N HIS A 19 -4.37 0.68 -7.79
CA HIS A 19 -4.98 1.68 -6.91
C HIS A 19 -4.36 1.70 -5.50
N GLY A 20 -4.32 2.89 -4.90
CA GLY A 20 -3.93 3.07 -3.51
C GLY A 20 -2.44 3.38 -3.30
N PRO A 21 -2.02 3.57 -2.03
CA PRO A 21 -0.70 4.10 -1.71
C PRO A 21 0.44 3.11 -1.92
N PHE A 22 0.16 1.82 -2.17
CA PHE A 22 1.16 0.77 -2.38
C PHE A 22 1.36 0.41 -3.86
N ALA A 23 0.50 0.89 -4.77
CA ALA A 23 0.60 0.64 -6.20
C ALA A 23 1.56 1.63 -6.87
N PRO A 24 2.66 1.20 -7.51
CA PRO A 24 3.53 2.09 -8.27
C PRO A 24 2.81 2.76 -9.46
N PRO A 25 3.39 3.81 -10.07
CA PRO A 25 2.92 4.34 -11.35
C PRO A 25 2.82 3.27 -12.45
N SER A 26 2.01 3.50 -13.48
CA SER A 26 1.76 2.52 -14.55
C SER A 26 2.98 2.17 -15.38
N ASP A 27 3.91 3.10 -15.52
CA ASP A 27 5.18 2.99 -16.24
C ASP A 27 6.35 2.55 -15.33
N TRP A 28 6.05 2.08 -14.12
CA TRP A 28 7.05 1.69 -13.14
C TRP A 28 7.91 0.51 -13.62
N SER A 29 9.23 0.71 -13.58
CA SER A 29 10.26 -0.30 -13.89
C SER A 29 11.33 -0.43 -12.80
N GLY A 30 11.11 0.21 -11.64
CA GLY A 30 12.05 0.18 -10.53
C GLY A 30 12.10 -1.18 -9.83
N ASP A 31 13.24 -1.47 -9.20
CA ASP A 31 13.47 -2.66 -8.39
C ASP A 31 12.97 -2.51 -6.94
N GLU A 32 13.29 -3.48 -6.07
CA GLU A 32 12.88 -3.47 -4.65
C GLU A 32 13.41 -2.23 -3.90
N ALA A 33 14.64 -1.80 -4.18
CA ALA A 33 15.22 -0.63 -3.55
C ALA A 33 14.49 0.65 -3.99
N ALA A 34 14.19 0.77 -5.28
CA ALA A 34 13.38 1.87 -5.82
C ALA A 34 11.95 1.86 -5.24
N TYR A 35 11.33 0.68 -5.06
CA TYR A 35 10.00 0.56 -4.47
C TYR A 35 9.99 1.06 -3.02
N ARG A 36 11.00 0.69 -2.22
CA ARG A 36 11.16 1.20 -0.85
C ARG A 36 11.33 2.72 -0.80
N VAL A 37 12.09 3.29 -1.73
CA VAL A 37 12.24 4.76 -1.82
C VAL A 37 10.88 5.40 -2.12
N LEU A 38 10.14 4.88 -3.10
CA LEU A 38 8.79 5.36 -3.42
C LEU A 38 7.86 5.31 -2.20
N MET A 39 7.87 4.22 -1.43
CA MET A 39 7.02 4.10 -0.23
C MET A 39 7.41 5.11 0.86
N ARG A 40 8.71 5.40 1.04
CA ARG A 40 9.18 6.44 1.97
C ARG A 40 8.72 7.83 1.53
N GLU A 41 8.84 8.15 0.24
CA GLU A 41 8.36 9.41 -0.31
C GLU A 41 6.85 9.58 -0.09
N ARG A 42 6.07 8.52 -0.34
CA ARG A 42 4.62 8.51 -0.10
C ARG A 42 4.27 8.67 1.38
N TYR A 43 5.05 8.09 2.28
CA TYR A 43 4.86 8.29 3.72
C TYR A 43 5.08 9.75 4.15
N CYS A 44 5.89 10.52 3.42
CA CYS A 44 6.05 11.96 3.67
C CYS A 44 4.88 12.81 3.13
N HIS A 45 3.98 12.24 2.33
CA HIS A 45 2.79 12.95 1.82
C HIS A 45 1.58 12.72 2.73
N PRO A 46 0.97 13.76 3.34
CA PRO A 46 -0.05 13.60 4.39
C PRO A 46 -1.21 12.65 4.03
N GLY A 47 -1.80 12.79 2.85
CA GLY A 47 -2.92 11.95 2.42
C GLY A 47 -2.54 10.47 2.23
N LEU A 48 -1.38 10.22 1.64
CA LEU A 48 -0.89 8.85 1.42
C LEU A 48 -0.40 8.22 2.73
N SER A 49 0.26 8.99 3.59
CA SER A 49 0.67 8.57 4.93
C SER A 49 -0.52 8.11 5.77
N GLN A 50 -1.62 8.87 5.75
CA GLN A 50 -2.84 8.52 6.47
C GLN A 50 -3.42 7.20 5.96
N GLN A 51 -3.49 7.02 4.65
CA GLN A 51 -3.96 5.77 4.06
C GLN A 51 -3.08 4.59 4.48
N MET A 52 -1.74 4.74 4.44
CA MET A 52 -0.79 3.70 4.86
C MET A 52 -0.96 3.35 6.34
N VAL A 53 -1.10 4.34 7.23
CA VAL A 53 -1.29 4.13 8.67
C VAL A 53 -2.64 3.44 8.97
N VAL A 54 -3.72 3.83 8.28
CA VAL A 54 -5.03 3.17 8.46
C VAL A 54 -4.97 1.72 7.98
N THR A 55 -4.32 1.45 6.84
CA THR A 55 -4.09 0.09 6.35
C THR A 55 -3.26 -0.73 7.34
N ALA A 56 -2.17 -0.17 7.90
CA ALA A 56 -1.33 -0.84 8.88
C ALA A 56 -2.09 -1.17 10.17
N ARG A 57 -2.91 -0.24 10.66
CA ARG A 57 -3.78 -0.49 11.82
C ARG A 57 -4.75 -1.64 11.55
N ARG A 58 -5.41 -1.64 10.39
CA ARG A 58 -6.31 -2.74 10.03
C ARG A 58 -5.57 -4.06 9.87
N TYR A 59 -4.35 -4.04 9.33
CA TYR A 59 -3.51 -5.22 9.19
C TYR A 59 -3.19 -5.84 10.57
N ARG A 60 -2.82 -5.01 11.56
CA ARG A 60 -2.60 -5.47 12.94
C ARG A 60 -3.86 -6.05 13.60
N ASP A 61 -5.01 -5.48 13.28
CA ASP A 61 -6.30 -5.92 13.83
C ASP A 61 -6.90 -7.11 13.04
N GLU A 62 -6.18 -7.72 12.09
CA GLU A 62 -6.73 -8.74 11.17
C GLU A 62 -7.29 -9.98 11.89
N ALA A 63 -6.72 -10.35 13.04
CA ALA A 63 -7.21 -11.46 13.86
C ALA A 63 -8.63 -11.25 14.40
N ALA A 64 -9.09 -9.99 14.48
CA ALA A 64 -10.45 -9.62 14.86
C ALA A 64 -11.37 -9.39 13.65
N MET A 65 -10.89 -9.57 12.42
CA MET A 65 -11.65 -9.34 11.19
C MET A 65 -12.20 -10.64 10.62
N ALA A 66 -13.36 -10.57 9.96
CA ALA A 66 -13.94 -11.71 9.26
C ALA A 66 -13.12 -12.12 8.01
N GLU A 67 -12.42 -11.16 7.40
CA GLU A 67 -11.53 -11.41 6.27
C GLU A 67 -10.17 -10.72 6.47
N PRO A 68 -9.05 -11.44 6.26
CA PRO A 68 -7.73 -10.86 6.31
C PRO A 68 -7.48 -9.92 5.13
N ILE A 69 -6.49 -9.04 5.26
CA ILE A 69 -6.08 -8.17 4.15
C ILE A 69 -5.43 -9.01 3.05
N ARG A 70 -5.92 -8.85 1.82
CA ARG A 70 -5.32 -9.48 0.64
C ARG A 70 -4.26 -8.56 0.05
N PHE A 71 -3.13 -9.13 -0.35
CA PHE A 71 -2.06 -8.42 -1.04
C PHE A 71 -1.95 -8.98 -2.45
N GLU A 72 -1.93 -8.11 -3.46
CA GLU A 72 -1.86 -8.51 -4.87
C GLU A 72 -0.77 -7.73 -5.58
N GLY A 73 -0.02 -8.40 -6.46
CA GLY A 73 0.96 -7.78 -7.34
C GLY A 73 2.42 -8.02 -6.95
N PRO A 74 3.36 -7.46 -7.74
CA PRO A 74 4.79 -7.81 -7.66
C PRO A 74 5.48 -7.40 -6.35
N TRP A 75 4.94 -6.42 -5.64
CA TRP A 75 5.53 -5.88 -4.41
C TRP A 75 4.74 -6.27 -3.17
N ALA A 76 3.87 -7.28 -3.26
CA ALA A 76 2.99 -7.71 -2.17
C ALA A 76 3.76 -8.02 -0.87
N ASP A 77 4.88 -8.76 -0.97
CA ASP A 77 5.69 -9.11 0.21
C ASP A 77 6.38 -7.90 0.82
N GLU A 78 6.85 -6.97 -0.01
CA GLU A 78 7.48 -5.75 0.47
C GLU A 78 6.48 -4.79 1.10
N ALA A 79 5.28 -4.66 0.52
CA ALA A 79 4.17 -3.92 1.11
C ALA A 79 3.77 -4.48 2.48
N ARG A 80 3.75 -5.81 2.64
CA ARG A 80 3.49 -6.45 3.94
C ARG A 80 4.54 -6.05 4.98
N ARG A 81 5.84 -6.17 4.65
CA ARG A 81 6.94 -5.77 5.56
C ARG A 81 6.85 -4.30 5.97
N ILE A 82 6.43 -3.43 5.05
CA ILE A 82 6.23 -2.01 5.35
C ILE A 82 5.08 -1.84 6.34
N LEU A 83 3.94 -2.51 6.13
CA LEU A 83 2.81 -2.45 7.07
C LEU A 83 3.15 -3.02 8.45
N GLU A 84 3.99 -4.05 8.53
CA GLU A 84 4.50 -4.61 9.79
C GLU A 84 5.41 -3.61 10.53
N ALA A 85 6.08 -2.72 9.81
CA ALA A 85 7.02 -1.73 10.36
C ALA A 85 6.37 -0.36 10.68
N LEU A 86 5.14 -0.12 10.23
CA LEU A 86 4.28 1.03 10.59
C LEU A 86 3.44 0.71 11.83
#